data_AF-B2ALW7-F1
#
_entry.id   AF-B2ALW7-F1
#
_cell.length_a   1.000
_cell.length_b   1.000
_cell.length_c   1.000
_cell.angle_alpha   90.00
_cell.angle_beta   90.00
_cell.angle_gamma   90.00
#
_symmetry.space_group_name_H-M   'P 1'
#
loop_
_entity.id
_entity.type
_entity.pdbx_description
1 polymer ?
#
loop_
_entity_poly.entity_id
_entity_poly.type
_entity_poly.pdbx_seq_one_letter_code
_entity_poly.pdbx_strand_id
1 'polypeptide(L)'
;MATTPSPSPQAEKLNVIALISGGKDSFYSLLHCRENGHRVVALANLFPSAAGTGTGTGRTSPSSSVSDDAAPPPGATIPDQEDEDLNSHMYQTVGHSIIPLYTEATGIPLYRKAISSYGATQRGKDYSHYVSTPEEVNERKHDETESMFCLLKGIRQRHPEVNAVCAGAILSTYQRTRVESVAVRLGLTPLAYLWKFPTLPASPGGDDGQLLLDMEQAGLEARIIKVASGGLEEGFLWVNVASREGKDKVERGMKKYAFGGWLDEGVVIGEGGEFETLVVTLGGQD
;
A
#
# COMPACT_ATOMS: atom_id res chain seq x y z
N MET A 1 -54.92 8.95 -4.80
CA MET A 1 -54.10 7.83 -4.29
C MET A 1 -52.65 8.18 -4.55
N ALA A 2 -51.90 8.57 -3.53
CA ALA A 2 -50.48 8.87 -3.65
C ALA A 2 -49.70 7.55 -3.61
N THR A 3 -48.98 7.25 -4.69
CA THR A 3 -48.08 6.09 -4.77
C THR A 3 -46.87 6.34 -3.89
N THR A 4 -46.72 5.54 -2.84
CA THR A 4 -45.50 5.46 -2.04
C THR A 4 -44.34 5.02 -2.94
N PRO A 5 -43.17 5.70 -2.91
CA PRO A 5 -42.00 5.27 -3.65
C PRO A 5 -41.53 3.90 -3.12
N SER A 6 -41.23 2.98 -4.04
CA SER A 6 -40.62 1.70 -3.72
C SER A 6 -39.27 1.91 -3.04
N PRO A 7 -38.91 1.12 -2.00
CA PRO A 7 -37.59 1.20 -1.40
C PRO A 7 -36.53 0.91 -2.46
N SER A 8 -35.51 1.77 -2.53
CA SER A 8 -34.29 1.54 -3.30
C SER A 8 -33.69 0.18 -2.89
N PRO A 9 -33.11 -0.60 -3.83
CA PRO A 9 -32.45 -1.85 -3.48
C PRO A 9 -31.36 -1.57 -2.46
N GLN A 10 -31.51 -2.08 -1.24
CA GLN A 10 -30.45 -2.01 -0.24
C GLN A 10 -29.23 -2.74 -0.81
N ALA A 11 -28.12 -2.01 -0.96
CA ALA A 11 -26.86 -2.61 -1.40
C ALA A 11 -26.54 -3.80 -0.48
N GLU A 12 -26.12 -4.92 -1.08
CA GLU A 12 -25.83 -6.14 -0.33
C GLU A 12 -24.75 -5.87 0.72
N LYS A 13 -25.02 -6.26 1.98
CA LYS A 13 -24.07 -6.10 3.07
C LYS A 13 -22.98 -7.16 2.98
N LEU A 14 -21.75 -6.75 2.64
CA LEU A 14 -20.61 -7.63 2.50
C LEU A 14 -19.81 -7.78 3.80
N ASN A 15 -19.08 -8.89 3.92
CA ASN A 15 -18.07 -9.18 4.93
C ASN A 15 -16.69 -9.10 4.29
N VAL A 16 -15.94 -8.06 4.65
CA VAL A 16 -14.79 -7.58 3.89
C VAL A 16 -13.49 -7.89 4.62
N ILE A 17 -12.48 -8.36 3.87
CA ILE A 17 -11.07 -8.27 4.27
C ILE A 17 -10.51 -6.94 3.76
N ALA A 18 -9.96 -6.11 4.64
CA ALA A 18 -9.29 -4.89 4.23
C ALA A 18 -7.78 -5.15 4.04
N LEU A 19 -7.29 -5.01 2.81
CA LEU A 19 -5.85 -4.98 2.54
C LEU A 19 -5.27 -3.64 2.97
N ILE A 20 -4.46 -3.64 4.02
CA ILE A 20 -3.88 -2.45 4.62
C ILE A 20 -2.36 -2.36 4.43
N SER A 21 -1.88 -1.16 4.14
CA SER A 21 -0.46 -0.81 4.08
C SER A 21 0.00 -0.02 5.30
N GLY A 22 -0.93 0.63 6.02
CA GLY A 22 -0.63 1.63 7.05
C GLY A 22 -0.90 3.06 6.61
N GLY A 23 -0.96 3.28 5.30
CA GLY A 23 -1.16 4.59 4.69
C GLY A 23 -2.62 4.94 4.47
N LYS A 24 -2.82 6.23 4.17
CA LYS A 24 -4.10 6.91 4.01
C LYS A 24 -5.07 6.17 3.06
N ASP A 25 -4.59 5.67 1.93
CA ASP A 25 -5.46 5.14 0.87
C ASP A 25 -6.10 3.82 1.27
N SER A 26 -5.32 2.95 1.92
CA SER A 26 -5.81 1.66 2.38
C SER A 26 -6.87 1.79 3.47
N PHE A 27 -6.69 2.75 4.38
CA PHE A 27 -7.65 3.05 5.43
C PHE A 27 -8.86 3.85 4.94
N TYR A 28 -8.69 4.71 3.95
CA TYR A 28 -9.81 5.41 3.34
C TYR A 28 -10.72 4.43 2.57
N SER A 29 -10.15 3.45 1.87
CA SER A 29 -10.91 2.33 1.27
C SER A 29 -11.68 1.51 2.33
N LEU A 30 -11.09 1.33 3.52
CA LEU A 30 -11.76 0.71 4.67
C LEU A 30 -12.94 1.57 5.16
N LEU A 31 -12.78 2.89 5.27
CA LEU A 31 -13.87 3.80 5.65
C LEU A 31 -15.03 3.75 4.64
N HIS A 32 -14.73 3.70 3.33
CA HIS A 32 -15.76 3.50 2.31
C HIS A 32 -16.53 2.18 2.48
N CYS A 33 -15.87 1.09 2.91
CA CYS A 33 -16.58 -0.15 3.22
C CYS A 33 -17.63 0.07 4.34
N ARG A 34 -17.24 0.79 5.40
CA ARG A 34 -18.12 1.08 6.54
C ARG A 34 -19.28 1.98 6.14
N GLU A 35 -19.00 3.02 5.36
CA GLU A 35 -20.02 3.96 4.88
C GLU A 35 -21.04 3.29 3.94
N ASN A 36 -20.61 2.32 3.14
CA ASN A 36 -21.50 1.48 2.33
C ASN A 36 -22.18 0.35 3.12
N GLY A 37 -22.10 0.38 4.45
CA GLY A 37 -22.77 -0.57 5.34
C GLY A 37 -22.14 -1.96 5.41
N HIS A 38 -20.98 -2.18 4.78
CA HIS A 38 -20.25 -3.44 4.85
C HIS A 38 -19.53 -3.59 6.20
N ARG A 39 -19.27 -4.84 6.59
CA ARG A 39 -18.56 -5.17 7.82
C ARG A 39 -17.13 -5.56 7.49
N VAL A 40 -16.16 -4.83 8.06
CA VAL A 40 -14.73 -5.20 7.96
C VAL A 40 -14.45 -6.28 9.00
N VAL A 41 -14.17 -7.49 8.55
CA VAL A 41 -14.01 -8.67 9.40
C VAL A 41 -12.55 -8.90 9.79
N ALA A 42 -11.61 -8.56 8.89
CA ALA A 42 -10.19 -8.75 9.12
C ALA A 42 -9.34 -7.72 8.38
N LEU A 43 -8.20 -7.38 8.96
CA LEU A 43 -7.13 -6.63 8.31
C LEU A 43 -6.10 -7.61 7.73
N ALA A 44 -5.65 -7.37 6.51
CA ALA A 44 -4.64 -8.16 5.83
C ALA A 44 -3.46 -7.27 5.45
N ASN A 45 -2.24 -7.67 5.80
CA ASN A 45 -1.03 -6.92 5.48
C ASN A 45 0.07 -7.84 4.94
N LEU A 46 0.66 -7.46 3.82
CA LEU A 46 1.91 -8.03 3.32
C LEU A 46 3.07 -7.12 3.69
N PHE A 47 4.22 -7.71 4.01
CA PHE A 47 5.42 -6.97 4.40
C PHE A 47 6.69 -7.63 3.84
N PRO A 48 7.77 -6.87 3.59
CA PRO A 48 9.03 -7.44 3.11
C PRO A 48 9.59 -8.51 4.04
N SER A 49 10.17 -9.58 3.50
CA SER A 49 10.90 -10.57 4.31
C SER A 49 12.26 -10.00 4.73
N ALA A 50 12.64 -10.14 6.00
CA ALA A 50 13.91 -9.62 6.54
C ALA A 50 15.18 -10.35 6.02
N ALA A 51 15.06 -11.22 5.01
CA ALA A 51 16.12 -12.12 4.56
C ALA A 51 17.21 -11.46 3.67
N GLY A 52 17.34 -10.13 3.70
CA GLY A 52 18.42 -9.38 3.05
C GLY A 52 19.59 -9.01 3.98
N THR A 53 19.46 -9.15 5.30
CA THR A 53 20.61 -8.97 6.20
C THR A 53 21.49 -10.22 6.15
N GLY A 54 22.54 -10.16 5.34
CA GLY A 54 23.55 -11.21 5.26
C GLY A 54 23.95 -11.70 6.65
N THR A 55 23.97 -13.02 6.79
CA THR A 55 24.49 -13.74 7.95
C THR A 55 25.94 -13.33 8.19
N GLY A 56 26.14 -12.30 9.02
CA GLY A 56 27.40 -12.04 9.69
C GLY A 56 27.64 -13.19 10.66
N THR A 57 28.20 -14.29 10.17
CA THR A 57 28.72 -15.36 11.01
C THR A 57 29.69 -14.75 12.00
N GLY A 58 29.36 -14.87 13.28
CA GLY A 58 30.16 -14.36 14.38
C GLY A 58 31.62 -14.79 14.24
N ARG A 59 32.50 -13.81 14.11
CA ARG A 59 33.93 -14.02 14.31
C ARG A 59 34.18 -14.04 15.81
N THR A 60 34.20 -15.26 16.35
CA THR A 60 34.94 -15.59 17.56
C THR A 60 36.39 -15.09 17.42
N SER A 61 36.85 -14.28 18.36
CA SER A 61 38.27 -14.00 18.53
C SER A 61 39.03 -15.31 18.74
N PRO A 62 40.21 -15.46 18.12
CA PRO A 62 41.40 -15.43 18.95
C PRO A 62 42.57 -14.63 18.36
N SER A 63 43.34 -14.06 19.29
CA SER A 63 44.68 -13.48 19.18
C SER A 63 45.64 -14.26 18.26
N SER A 64 46.34 -13.58 17.34
CA SER A 64 47.80 -13.27 17.41
C SER A 64 48.45 -13.04 16.04
N SER A 65 49.07 -11.85 15.91
CA SER A 65 50.37 -11.54 15.29
C SER A 65 50.66 -11.68 13.77
N VAL A 66 51.25 -10.59 13.27
CA VAL A 66 52.25 -10.41 12.18
C VAL A 66 51.74 -9.92 10.81
N SER A 67 52.54 -8.99 10.29
CA SER A 67 52.49 -8.05 9.16
C SER A 67 52.21 -8.63 7.76
N ASP A 68 51.63 -7.81 6.88
CA ASP A 68 52.38 -7.22 5.75
C ASP A 68 51.51 -6.26 4.91
N ASP A 69 52.18 -5.19 4.46
CA ASP A 69 51.70 -4.15 3.55
C ASP A 69 51.27 -4.72 2.19
N ALA A 70 50.04 -4.42 1.77
CA ALA A 70 49.69 -4.33 0.35
C ALA A 70 48.47 -3.41 0.16
N ALA A 71 48.71 -2.25 -0.45
CA ALA A 71 47.65 -1.38 -0.92
C ALA A 71 46.76 -2.12 -1.95
N PRO A 72 45.43 -1.95 -1.92
CA PRO A 72 44.57 -2.55 -2.93
C PRO A 72 44.81 -1.88 -4.29
N PRO A 73 44.69 -2.63 -5.40
CA PRO A 73 44.89 -2.09 -6.75
C PRO A 73 43.83 -1.02 -7.09
N PRO A 74 44.19 0.06 -7.80
CA PRO A 74 43.22 1.05 -8.26
C PRO A 74 42.42 0.45 -9.41
N GLY A 75 41.12 0.22 -9.21
CA GLY A 75 40.22 -0.24 -10.29
C GLY A 75 39.18 -1.30 -9.93
N ALA A 76 39.05 -1.68 -8.66
CA ALA A 76 37.91 -2.48 -8.23
C ALA A 76 36.71 -1.56 -7.95
N THR A 77 35.87 -1.37 -8.95
CA THR A 77 34.51 -0.85 -8.75
C THR A 77 33.82 -1.85 -7.81
N ILE A 78 33.60 -1.45 -6.56
CA ILE A 78 32.60 -2.13 -5.73
C ILE A 78 31.29 -1.95 -6.49
N PRO A 79 30.61 -3.01 -6.94
CA PRO A 79 29.25 -2.83 -7.43
C PRO A 79 28.47 -2.29 -6.24
N ASP A 80 27.93 -1.09 -6.37
CA ASP A 80 26.87 -0.63 -5.51
C ASP A 80 25.81 -1.75 -5.55
N GLN A 81 25.74 -2.55 -4.49
CA GLN A 81 24.55 -3.32 -4.21
C GLN A 81 23.53 -2.28 -3.78
N GLU A 82 22.95 -1.62 -4.78
CA GLU A 82 21.75 -0.83 -4.60
C GLU A 82 20.76 -1.75 -3.88
N ASP A 83 20.24 -1.28 -2.76
CA ASP A 83 19.19 -1.90 -1.97
C ASP A 83 17.86 -1.95 -2.77
N GLU A 84 17.87 -2.53 -3.98
CA GLU A 84 16.72 -2.61 -4.89
C GLU A 84 15.61 -3.50 -4.31
N ASP A 85 15.94 -4.41 -3.39
CA ASP A 85 14.99 -5.32 -2.73
C ASP A 85 14.08 -4.64 -1.68
N LEU A 86 14.38 -3.38 -1.29
CA LEU A 86 13.55 -2.64 -0.33
C LEU A 86 12.41 -1.85 -0.96
N ASN A 87 12.38 -1.71 -2.29
CA ASN A 87 11.38 -0.90 -2.99
C ASN A 87 10.21 -1.77 -3.50
N SER A 88 9.33 -2.23 -2.61
CA SER A 88 8.08 -2.84 -3.07
C SER A 88 7.17 -1.77 -3.67
N HIS A 89 6.79 -1.94 -4.95
CA HIS A 89 5.83 -1.07 -5.63
C HIS A 89 4.38 -1.26 -5.13
N MET A 90 4.12 -2.26 -4.31
CA MET A 90 2.78 -2.58 -3.79
C MET A 90 2.57 -2.20 -2.33
N TYR A 91 3.64 -2.17 -1.52
CA TYR A 91 3.51 -2.08 -0.06
C TYR A 91 4.43 -1.03 0.55
N GLN A 92 3.95 -0.46 1.64
CA GLN A 92 4.66 0.56 2.39
C GLN A 92 5.90 -0.02 3.08
N THR A 93 7.01 0.72 3.02
CA THR A 93 8.34 0.24 3.46
C THR A 93 8.66 0.68 4.89
N VAL A 94 8.42 1.95 5.20
CA VAL A 94 8.85 2.57 6.47
C VAL A 94 7.88 2.29 7.61
N GLY A 95 6.57 2.40 7.35
CA GLY A 95 5.53 2.29 8.39
C GLY A 95 5.20 0.87 8.86
N HIS A 96 5.84 -0.16 8.31
CA HIS A 96 5.39 -1.56 8.48
C HIS A 96 5.50 -2.07 9.93
N SER A 97 6.39 -1.50 10.74
CA SER A 97 6.59 -1.89 12.14
C SER A 97 5.44 -1.47 13.06
N ILE A 98 4.69 -0.42 12.66
CA ILE A 98 3.55 0.13 13.40
C ILE A 98 2.27 -0.68 13.14
N ILE A 99 2.19 -1.37 12.00
CA ILE A 99 0.99 -2.11 11.55
C ILE A 99 0.36 -3.03 12.62
N PRO A 100 1.12 -3.81 13.43
CA PRO A 100 0.54 -4.64 14.48
C PRO A 100 -0.38 -3.89 15.45
N LEU A 101 -0.09 -2.61 15.71
CA LEU A 101 -0.83 -1.78 16.66
C LEU A 101 -2.25 -1.45 16.17
N TYR A 102 -2.53 -1.53 14.87
CA TYR A 102 -3.88 -1.30 14.36
C TYR A 102 -4.89 -2.35 14.84
N THR A 103 -4.45 -3.55 15.23
CA THR A 103 -5.33 -4.55 15.83
C THR A 103 -5.97 -4.03 17.12
N GLU A 104 -5.15 -3.41 17.98
CA GLU A 104 -5.58 -2.83 19.24
C GLU A 104 -6.39 -1.56 19.00
N ALA A 105 -5.93 -0.69 18.10
CA ALA A 105 -6.59 0.58 17.81
C ALA A 105 -7.96 0.43 17.14
N THR A 106 -8.15 -0.60 16.30
CA THR A 106 -9.40 -0.78 15.54
C THR A 106 -10.32 -1.85 16.12
N GLY A 107 -9.80 -2.75 16.97
CA GLY A 107 -10.49 -3.95 17.42
C GLY A 107 -10.71 -5.00 16.31
N ILE A 108 -10.12 -4.83 15.12
CA ILE A 108 -10.27 -5.74 13.99
C ILE A 108 -9.05 -6.68 13.94
N PRO A 109 -9.23 -8.01 13.82
CA PRO A 109 -8.12 -8.95 13.79
C PRO A 109 -7.22 -8.73 12.58
N LEU A 110 -5.91 -8.69 12.82
CA LEU A 110 -4.88 -8.50 11.80
C LEU A 110 -4.17 -9.80 11.45
N TYR A 111 -4.02 -10.06 10.16
CA TYR A 111 -3.25 -11.16 9.61
C TYR A 111 -2.13 -10.61 8.72
N ARG A 112 -0.91 -11.07 8.99
CA ARG A 112 0.29 -10.62 8.27
C ARG A 112 0.98 -11.78 7.59
N LYS A 113 1.57 -11.53 6.42
CA LYS A 113 2.43 -12.49 5.74
C LYS A 113 3.63 -11.78 5.11
N ALA A 114 4.80 -12.37 5.26
CA ALA A 114 5.99 -11.89 4.57
C ALA A 114 5.89 -12.19 3.07
N ILE A 115 6.32 -11.23 2.25
CA ILE A 115 6.47 -11.37 0.81
C ILE A 115 7.69 -12.25 0.55
N SER A 116 7.53 -13.29 -0.26
CA SER A 116 8.64 -14.13 -0.69
C SER A 116 9.47 -13.40 -1.76
N SER A 117 10.34 -12.49 -1.36
CA SER A 117 11.16 -11.65 -2.24
C SER A 117 12.35 -12.39 -2.86
N TYR A 118 12.11 -13.42 -3.67
CA TYR A 118 13.08 -13.88 -4.66
C TYR A 118 12.58 -13.52 -6.05
N GLY A 119 12.71 -12.24 -6.39
CA GLY A 119 12.48 -11.72 -7.74
C GLY A 119 11.01 -11.51 -8.11
N ALA A 120 10.55 -10.26 -8.06
CA ALA A 120 9.32 -9.85 -8.72
C ALA A 120 9.43 -10.05 -10.25
N THR A 121 9.03 -11.22 -10.74
CA THR A 121 9.30 -11.64 -12.13
C THR A 121 8.25 -11.12 -13.13
N GLN A 122 7.08 -10.66 -12.66
CA GLN A 122 6.04 -10.10 -13.51
C GLN A 122 5.76 -8.63 -13.20
N ARG A 123 6.39 -7.72 -13.97
CA ARG A 123 6.19 -6.26 -13.86
C ARG A 123 5.09 -5.70 -14.77
N GLY A 124 4.37 -6.57 -15.51
CA GLY A 124 3.32 -6.17 -16.45
C GLY A 124 2.07 -5.57 -15.78
N LYS A 125 1.36 -4.70 -16.52
CA LYS A 125 0.06 -4.11 -16.10
C LYS A 125 -1.05 -5.17 -16.09
N ASP A 126 -1.03 -6.06 -17.07
CA ASP A 126 -1.94 -7.20 -17.15
C ASP A 126 -1.35 -8.37 -16.35
N TYR A 127 -2.18 -8.98 -15.51
CA TYR A 127 -1.79 -10.14 -14.71
C TYR A 127 -2.50 -11.39 -15.21
N SER A 128 -1.73 -12.41 -15.61
CA SER A 128 -2.25 -13.73 -16.00
C SER A 128 -1.79 -14.79 -15.02
N HIS A 129 -2.75 -15.55 -14.48
CA HIS A 129 -2.45 -16.70 -13.63
C HIS A 129 -2.15 -17.98 -14.43
N TYR A 130 -2.40 -18.01 -15.75
CA TYR A 130 -2.13 -19.19 -16.56
C TYR A 130 -0.62 -19.38 -16.78
N VAL A 131 -0.14 -20.58 -16.49
CA VAL A 131 1.22 -21.05 -16.80
C VAL A 131 1.19 -21.88 -18.05
N SER A 132 2.18 -21.69 -18.89
CA SER A 132 2.44 -22.56 -20.05
C SER A 132 3.71 -23.39 -19.88
N THR A 133 4.66 -22.99 -19.01
CA THR A 133 5.94 -23.70 -18.85
C THR A 133 6.31 -24.01 -17.39
N PRO A 134 7.17 -25.01 -17.14
CA PRO A 134 7.68 -25.32 -15.80
C PRO A 134 8.54 -24.21 -15.17
N GLU A 135 9.28 -23.43 -15.96
CA GLU A 135 10.08 -22.30 -15.44
C GLU A 135 9.19 -21.22 -14.82
N GLU A 136 8.09 -20.86 -15.49
CA GLU A 136 7.05 -19.94 -15.01
C GLU A 136 6.35 -20.42 -13.72
N VAL A 137 6.44 -21.71 -13.37
CA VAL A 137 5.93 -22.23 -12.09
C VAL A 137 6.84 -21.86 -10.93
N ASN A 138 8.17 -21.88 -11.13
CA ASN A 138 9.13 -21.59 -10.07
C ASN A 138 9.24 -20.08 -9.80
N GLU A 139 9.16 -19.27 -10.85
CA GLU A 139 9.12 -17.80 -10.76
C GLU A 139 7.87 -17.32 -9.99
N ARG A 140 6.70 -17.92 -10.25
CA ARG A 140 5.45 -17.55 -9.55
C ARG A 140 5.41 -17.91 -8.07
N LYS A 141 6.19 -18.88 -7.59
CA LYS A 141 6.28 -19.16 -6.14
C LYS A 141 6.85 -17.99 -5.33
N HIS A 142 7.52 -17.06 -6.00
CA HIS A 142 8.16 -15.90 -5.40
C HIS A 142 7.46 -14.59 -5.81
N ASP A 143 6.25 -14.68 -6.38
CA ASP A 143 5.42 -13.52 -6.72
C ASP A 143 4.70 -13.00 -5.46
N GLU A 144 4.75 -11.68 -5.26
CA GLU A 144 4.01 -10.99 -4.19
C GLU A 144 2.50 -11.29 -4.29
N THR A 145 1.99 -11.47 -5.51
CA THR A 145 0.58 -11.78 -5.78
C THR A 145 0.18 -13.15 -5.20
N GLU A 146 1.05 -14.15 -5.28
CA GLU A 146 0.79 -15.47 -4.70
C GLU A 146 0.93 -15.46 -3.17
N SER A 147 1.80 -14.59 -2.64
CA SER A 147 1.83 -14.30 -1.20
C SER A 147 0.49 -13.72 -0.73
N MET A 148 -0.11 -12.80 -1.49
CA MET A 148 -1.45 -12.26 -1.23
C MET A 148 -2.53 -13.33 -1.29
N PHE A 149 -2.50 -14.19 -2.31
CA PHE A 149 -3.44 -15.32 -2.42
C PHE A 149 -3.40 -16.22 -1.18
N CYS A 150 -2.19 -16.60 -0.74
CA CYS A 150 -2.03 -17.44 0.44
C CYS A 150 -2.55 -16.77 1.71
N LEU A 151 -2.28 -15.47 1.89
CA LEU A 151 -2.77 -14.69 3.03
C LEU A 151 -4.31 -14.65 3.04
N LEU A 152 -4.94 -14.20 1.96
CA LEU A 152 -6.39 -14.06 1.87
C LEU A 152 -7.11 -15.41 1.98
N LYS A 153 -6.54 -16.47 1.40
CA LYS A 153 -7.05 -17.84 1.57
C LYS A 153 -7.05 -18.27 3.04
N GLY A 154 -5.96 -17.98 3.76
CA GLY A 154 -5.84 -18.31 5.18
C GLY A 154 -6.81 -17.53 6.07
N ILE A 155 -7.12 -16.28 5.71
CA ILE A 155 -8.12 -15.46 6.42
C ILE A 155 -9.52 -16.02 6.16
N ARG A 156 -9.88 -16.31 4.91
CA ARG A 156 -11.19 -16.89 4.54
C ARG A 156 -11.44 -18.25 5.20
N GLN A 157 -10.40 -19.04 5.47
CA GLN A 157 -10.53 -20.29 6.22
C GLN A 157 -10.88 -20.06 7.70
N ARG A 158 -10.42 -18.95 8.29
CA ARG A 158 -10.68 -18.57 9.69
C ARG A 158 -11.98 -17.78 9.86
N HIS A 159 -12.37 -17.06 8.81
CA HIS A 159 -13.59 -16.26 8.71
C HIS A 159 -14.40 -16.69 7.47
N PRO A 160 -15.11 -17.84 7.53
CA PRO A 160 -15.84 -18.38 6.38
C PRO A 160 -16.96 -17.47 5.85
N GLU A 161 -17.41 -16.49 6.65
CA GLU A 161 -18.43 -15.53 6.25
C GLU A 161 -17.93 -14.43 5.30
N VAL A 162 -16.60 -14.31 5.13
CA VAL A 162 -15.99 -13.31 4.26
C VAL A 162 -16.36 -13.59 2.81
N ASN A 163 -16.83 -12.57 2.11
CA ASN A 163 -17.20 -12.63 0.70
C ASN A 163 -16.63 -11.48 -0.13
N ALA A 164 -15.82 -10.58 0.45
CA ALA A 164 -15.23 -9.46 -0.27
C ALA A 164 -13.82 -9.10 0.22
N VAL A 165 -13.08 -8.38 -0.62
CA VAL A 165 -11.77 -7.78 -0.28
C VAL A 165 -11.72 -6.34 -0.78
N CYS A 166 -11.28 -5.40 0.04
CA CYS A 166 -11.04 -4.02 -0.38
C CYS A 166 -9.55 -3.68 -0.39
N ALA A 167 -9.17 -2.78 -1.31
CA ALA A 167 -7.80 -2.26 -1.42
C ALA A 167 -7.82 -0.75 -1.74
N GLY A 168 -6.73 -0.06 -1.39
CA GLY A 168 -6.57 1.39 -1.55
C GLY A 168 -5.84 1.80 -2.83
N ALA A 169 -5.86 1.02 -3.90
CA ALA A 169 -5.18 1.40 -5.14
C ALA A 169 -5.91 2.56 -5.83
N ILE A 170 -5.21 3.68 -6.06
CA ILE A 170 -5.77 4.89 -6.68
C ILE A 170 -5.61 4.84 -8.22
N LEU A 171 -4.46 5.21 -8.77
CA LEU A 171 -4.23 5.20 -10.22
C LEU A 171 -3.55 3.92 -10.72
N SER A 172 -2.90 3.18 -9.81
CA SER A 172 -2.15 1.97 -10.14
C SER A 172 -3.04 0.82 -10.64
N THR A 173 -3.09 0.64 -11.96
CA THR A 173 -3.71 -0.54 -12.60
C THR A 173 -2.98 -1.82 -12.20
N TYR A 174 -1.66 -1.77 -12.04
CA TYR A 174 -0.82 -2.90 -11.60
C TYR A 174 -1.27 -3.48 -10.25
N GLN A 175 -1.55 -2.61 -9.27
CA GLN A 175 -2.02 -3.04 -7.95
C GLN A 175 -3.46 -3.57 -8.04
N ARG A 176 -4.34 -2.87 -8.77
CA ARG A 176 -5.74 -3.28 -8.94
C ARG A 176 -5.87 -4.67 -9.54
N THR A 177 -5.21 -4.93 -10.67
CA THR A 177 -5.37 -6.20 -11.42
C THR A 177 -4.89 -7.41 -10.61
N ARG A 178 -3.88 -7.25 -9.74
CA ARG A 178 -3.42 -8.30 -8.81
C ARG A 178 -4.45 -8.62 -7.73
N VAL A 179 -5.00 -7.58 -7.09
CA VAL A 179 -6.05 -7.76 -6.07
C VAL A 179 -7.27 -8.42 -6.70
N GLU A 180 -7.70 -7.97 -7.87
CA GLU A 180 -8.81 -8.55 -8.62
C GLU A 180 -8.57 -10.01 -9.00
N SER A 181 -7.37 -10.32 -9.51
CA SER A 181 -7.02 -11.70 -9.86
C SER A 181 -7.12 -12.63 -8.64
N VAL A 182 -6.56 -12.23 -7.50
CA VAL A 182 -6.62 -13.01 -6.27
C VAL A 182 -8.05 -13.12 -5.75
N ALA A 183 -8.83 -12.02 -5.77
CA ALA A 183 -10.21 -12.01 -5.32
C ALA A 183 -11.06 -12.99 -6.12
N VAL A 184 -11.00 -12.94 -7.45
CA VAL A 184 -11.74 -13.83 -8.36
C VAL A 184 -11.36 -15.29 -8.11
N ARG A 185 -10.07 -15.61 -7.97
CA ARG A 185 -9.60 -16.97 -7.67
C ARG A 185 -10.09 -17.50 -6.32
N LEU A 186 -10.41 -16.60 -5.38
CA LEU A 186 -10.96 -16.92 -4.07
C LEU A 186 -12.49 -16.73 -4.01
N GLY A 187 -13.17 -16.43 -5.12
CA GLY A 187 -14.61 -16.17 -5.12
C GLY A 187 -15.01 -15.01 -4.20
N LEU A 188 -14.13 -14.03 -4.02
CA LEU A 188 -14.37 -12.80 -3.26
C LEU A 188 -14.73 -11.67 -4.23
N THR A 189 -15.64 -10.79 -3.81
CA THR A 189 -15.93 -9.54 -4.53
C THR A 189 -14.79 -8.53 -4.29
N PRO A 190 -14.07 -8.07 -5.33
CA PRO A 190 -13.08 -7.00 -5.18
C PRO A 190 -13.76 -5.64 -5.07
N LEU A 191 -13.40 -4.87 -4.05
CA LEU A 191 -13.85 -3.50 -3.81
C LEU A 191 -12.68 -2.54 -4.03
N ALA A 192 -12.77 -1.72 -5.08
CA ALA A 192 -11.73 -0.80 -5.52
C ALA A 192 -12.27 0.64 -5.56
N TYR A 193 -12.74 1.17 -4.42
CA TYR A 193 -13.42 2.46 -4.31
C TYR A 193 -12.60 3.65 -4.85
N LEU A 194 -11.27 3.58 -4.72
CA LEU A 194 -10.38 4.68 -5.07
C LEU A 194 -9.83 4.56 -6.50
N TRP A 195 -10.16 3.48 -7.22
CA TRP A 195 -9.52 3.23 -8.51
C TRP A 195 -9.97 4.27 -9.56
N LYS A 196 -8.99 4.90 -10.20
CA LYS A 196 -9.18 6.06 -11.10
C LYS A 196 -9.80 7.28 -10.41
N PHE A 197 -9.66 7.42 -9.09
CA PHE A 197 -9.87 8.71 -8.44
C PHE A 197 -8.64 9.60 -8.72
N PRO A 198 -8.78 10.90 -9.06
CA PRO A 198 -9.98 11.74 -9.14
C PRO A 198 -10.69 11.74 -10.50
N THR A 199 -10.18 10.98 -11.48
CA THR A 199 -10.73 10.92 -12.84
C THR A 199 -12.21 10.46 -12.88
N LEU A 200 -12.66 9.65 -11.91
CA LEU A 200 -14.00 9.06 -11.87
C LEU A 200 -14.61 9.03 -10.44
N PRO A 201 -15.90 9.42 -10.27
CA PRO A 201 -16.71 10.21 -11.20
C PRO A 201 -16.13 11.63 -11.29
N ALA A 202 -15.98 12.16 -12.51
CA ALA A 202 -15.29 13.42 -12.77
C ALA A 202 -15.82 14.54 -11.87
N SER A 203 -15.00 15.00 -10.92
CA SER A 203 -15.29 16.24 -10.20
C SER A 203 -15.13 17.38 -11.21
N PRO A 204 -16.19 18.14 -11.56
CA PRO A 204 -16.07 19.21 -12.54
C PRO A 204 -15.10 20.27 -12.01
N GLY A 205 -13.95 20.44 -12.65
CA GLY A 205 -12.87 21.31 -12.17
C GLY A 205 -12.00 20.68 -11.07
N GLY A 206 -11.92 19.35 -11.04
CA GLY A 206 -11.28 18.53 -10.01
C GLY A 206 -9.92 19.05 -9.55
N ASP A 207 -9.88 19.47 -8.29
CA ASP A 207 -8.65 19.63 -7.53
C ASP A 207 -8.06 18.24 -7.32
N ASP A 208 -6.85 17.98 -7.81
CA ASP A 208 -6.16 16.69 -7.61
C ASP A 208 -6.04 16.32 -6.13
N GLY A 209 -6.07 17.30 -5.22
CA GLY A 209 -6.09 17.08 -3.78
C GLY A 209 -7.48 16.91 -3.15
N GLN A 210 -8.57 16.86 -3.94
CA GLN A 210 -9.93 16.67 -3.40
C GLN A 210 -10.04 15.38 -2.58
N LEU A 211 -9.31 14.32 -2.96
CA LEU A 211 -9.27 13.07 -2.20
C LEU A 211 -8.84 13.28 -0.74
N LEU A 212 -7.87 14.17 -0.51
CA LEU A 212 -7.37 14.47 0.83
C LEU A 212 -8.39 15.27 1.64
N LEU A 213 -9.18 16.12 0.99
CA LEU A 213 -10.29 16.84 1.62
C LEU A 213 -11.46 15.91 1.94
N ASP A 214 -11.69 14.88 1.13
CA ASP A 214 -12.71 13.87 1.41
C ASP A 214 -12.25 12.96 2.57
N MET A 215 -10.96 12.64 2.65
CA MET A 215 -10.35 11.99 3.81
C MET A 215 -10.52 12.83 5.09
N GLU A 216 -10.31 14.15 5.02
CA GLU A 216 -10.54 15.08 6.14
C GLU A 216 -12.00 15.00 6.62
N GLN A 217 -12.96 15.05 5.69
CA GLN A 217 -14.39 14.97 5.99
C GLN A 217 -14.78 13.62 6.59
N ALA A 218 -14.13 12.54 6.17
CA ALA A 218 -14.27 11.21 6.77
C ALA A 218 -13.55 11.05 8.12
N GLY A 219 -12.95 12.13 8.66
CA GLY A 219 -12.26 12.13 9.95
C GLY A 219 -10.93 11.35 9.94
N LEU A 220 -10.33 11.13 8.77
CA LEU A 220 -9.07 10.41 8.64
C LEU A 220 -7.89 11.37 8.85
N GLU A 221 -7.03 11.05 9.82
CA GLU A 221 -5.78 11.76 10.05
C GLU A 221 -4.60 10.94 9.54
N ALA A 222 -3.92 11.46 8.51
CA ALA A 222 -2.79 10.80 7.88
C ALA A 222 -1.52 11.67 7.96
N ARG A 223 -0.53 11.19 8.70
CA ARG A 223 0.75 11.87 8.93
C ARG A 223 1.79 11.40 7.92
N ILE A 224 2.51 12.32 7.30
CA ILE A 224 3.64 11.97 6.42
C ILE A 224 4.78 11.38 7.26
N ILE A 225 5.29 10.21 6.87
CA ILE A 225 6.39 9.52 7.57
C ILE A 225 7.64 9.28 6.71
N LYS A 226 7.52 9.51 5.40
CA LYS A 226 8.62 9.45 4.43
C LYS A 226 8.32 10.46 3.34
N VAL A 227 9.37 11.09 2.83
CA VAL A 227 9.34 11.95 1.64
C VAL A 227 10.40 11.43 0.65
N ALA A 228 10.07 11.42 -0.64
CA ALA A 228 10.95 10.91 -1.70
C ALA A 228 10.86 11.74 -2.98
N SER A 229 10.40 13.00 -2.89
CA SER A 229 10.30 13.94 -4.00
C SER A 229 11.16 15.17 -3.74
N GLY A 230 11.80 15.69 -4.78
CA GLY A 230 12.65 16.89 -4.68
C GLY A 230 11.94 18.14 -4.15
N GLY A 231 10.61 18.17 -4.17
CA GLY A 231 9.80 19.26 -3.62
C GLY A 231 9.33 19.10 -2.17
N LEU A 232 9.65 17.97 -1.51
CA LEU A 232 9.28 17.69 -0.13
C LEU A 232 10.52 17.47 0.73
N GLU A 233 10.80 18.43 1.60
CA GLU A 233 11.90 18.38 2.56
C GLU A 233 11.47 17.78 3.91
N GLU A 234 12.42 17.58 4.83
CA GLU A 234 12.18 17.02 6.17
C GLU A 234 11.08 17.76 6.96
N GLY A 235 10.89 19.07 6.72
CA GLY A 235 9.83 19.87 7.34
C GLY A 235 8.39 19.48 6.94
N PHE A 236 8.22 18.51 6.05
CA PHE A 236 6.94 17.89 5.73
C PHE A 236 6.65 16.63 6.55
N LEU A 237 7.65 16.05 7.22
CA LEU A 237 7.41 14.93 8.12
C LEU A 237 6.43 15.35 9.22
N TRP A 238 5.53 14.42 9.57
CA TRP A 238 4.46 14.60 10.54
C TRP A 238 3.37 15.64 10.17
N VAL A 239 3.41 16.23 8.97
CA VAL A 239 2.28 17.01 8.46
C VAL A 239 1.07 16.08 8.29
N ASN A 240 -0.10 16.50 8.76
CA ASN A 240 -1.35 15.82 8.44
C ASN A 240 -1.74 16.16 7.00
N VAL A 241 -1.38 15.31 6.04
CA VAL A 241 -1.63 15.57 4.62
C VAL A 241 -3.12 15.46 4.26
N ALA A 242 -3.90 14.73 5.06
CA ALA A 242 -5.36 14.65 4.96
C ALA A 242 -6.07 15.82 5.66
N SER A 243 -5.41 16.95 5.83
CA SER A 243 -6.04 18.21 6.26
C SER A 243 -5.92 19.24 5.14
N ARG A 244 -6.84 20.21 5.09
CA ARG A 244 -6.75 21.32 4.14
C ARG A 244 -5.40 22.03 4.19
N GLU A 245 -4.92 22.35 5.40
CA GLU A 245 -3.63 23.03 5.58
C GLU A 245 -2.46 22.17 5.10
N GLY A 246 -2.46 20.87 5.43
CA GLY A 246 -1.40 19.95 5.02
C GLY A 246 -1.39 19.72 3.50
N LYS A 247 -2.56 19.53 2.88
CA LYS A 247 -2.73 19.47 1.43
C LYS A 247 -2.17 20.70 0.75
N ASP A 248 -2.58 21.90 1.19
CA ASP A 248 -2.13 23.17 0.61
C ASP A 248 -0.62 23.40 0.81
N LYS A 249 -0.05 22.91 1.92
CA LYS A 249 1.39 22.93 2.17
C LYS A 249 2.14 22.04 1.18
N VAL A 250 1.69 20.79 1.01
CA VAL A 250 2.28 19.81 0.07
C VAL A 250 2.20 20.31 -1.36
N GLU A 251 1.03 20.77 -1.79
CA GLU A 251 0.81 21.29 -3.14
C GLU A 251 1.74 22.49 -3.44
N ARG A 252 1.87 23.44 -2.50
CA ARG A 252 2.82 24.56 -2.64
C ARG A 252 4.27 24.12 -2.65
N GLY A 253 4.63 23.11 -1.86
CA GLY A 253 5.98 22.53 -1.84
C GLY A 253 6.35 21.97 -3.20
N MET A 254 5.49 21.13 -3.76
CA MET A 254 5.70 20.46 -5.04
C MET A 254 5.68 21.43 -6.23
N LYS A 255 4.76 22.41 -6.26
CA LYS A 255 4.68 23.40 -7.36
C LYS A 255 5.96 24.20 -7.56
N LYS A 256 6.78 24.40 -6.52
CA LYS A 256 8.06 25.10 -6.63
C LYS A 256 9.08 24.37 -7.52
N TYR A 257 8.93 23.05 -7.65
CA TYR A 257 9.87 22.18 -8.37
C TYR A 257 9.26 21.62 -9.67
N ALA A 258 8.01 21.97 -9.95
CA ALA A 258 7.34 21.66 -11.21
C ALA A 258 7.85 22.57 -12.33
N PHE A 259 8.50 22.00 -13.34
CA PHE A 259 8.86 22.73 -14.55
C PHE A 259 7.59 23.20 -15.27
N GLY A 260 7.37 24.52 -15.33
CA GLY A 260 6.18 25.11 -15.95
C GLY A 260 4.99 25.34 -15.02
N GLY A 261 5.10 25.04 -13.72
CA GLY A 261 4.09 25.38 -12.70
C GLY A 261 2.87 24.45 -12.64
N TRP A 262 2.88 23.35 -13.41
CA TRP A 262 1.83 22.33 -13.43
C TRP A 262 2.33 21.06 -12.74
N LEU A 263 1.50 20.47 -11.87
CA LEU A 263 1.78 19.17 -11.26
C LEU A 263 1.17 18.07 -12.12
N ASP A 264 1.86 16.93 -12.22
CA ASP A 264 1.29 15.73 -12.85
C ASP A 264 0.15 15.16 -11.98
N GLU A 265 -0.79 14.47 -12.63
CA GLU A 265 -1.94 13.85 -11.97
C GLU A 265 -1.47 12.88 -10.88
N GLY A 266 -2.06 12.96 -9.68
CA GLY A 266 -1.77 12.05 -8.58
C GLY A 266 -0.59 12.45 -7.69
N VAL A 267 0.22 13.44 -8.09
CA VAL A 267 1.39 13.90 -7.32
C VAL A 267 1.01 14.47 -5.96
N VAL A 268 -0.04 15.30 -5.89
CA VAL A 268 -0.52 15.91 -4.64
C VAL A 268 -0.98 14.86 -3.63
N ILE A 269 -1.52 13.75 -4.12
CA ILE A 269 -2.03 12.65 -3.29
C ILE A 269 -0.98 11.55 -3.08
N GLY A 270 0.25 11.73 -3.55
CA GLY A 270 1.37 10.82 -3.28
C GLY A 270 1.31 9.49 -4.06
N GLU A 271 0.67 9.47 -5.24
CA GLU A 271 0.53 8.24 -6.04
C GLU A 271 1.85 7.74 -6.60
N GLY A 272 2.74 8.66 -7.00
CA GLY A 272 4.06 8.36 -7.55
C GLY A 272 5.10 7.96 -6.49
N GLY A 273 4.70 7.85 -5.22
CA GLY A 273 5.60 7.52 -4.11
C GLY A 273 6.32 8.74 -3.53
N GLU A 274 5.83 9.95 -3.81
CA GLU A 274 6.40 11.22 -3.34
C GLU A 274 6.48 11.28 -1.81
N PHE A 275 5.53 10.64 -1.13
CA PHE A 275 5.53 10.48 0.31
C PHE A 275 4.79 9.20 0.75
N GLU A 276 5.17 8.66 1.91
CA GLU A 276 4.41 7.62 2.60
C GLU A 276 3.68 8.22 3.81
N THR A 277 2.52 7.67 4.17
CA THR A 277 1.72 8.16 5.29
C THR A 277 1.50 7.08 6.36
N LEU A 278 1.23 7.52 7.59
CA LEU A 278 0.73 6.70 8.69
C LEU A 278 -0.62 7.26 9.14
N VAL A 279 -1.61 6.40 9.27
CA VAL A 279 -2.92 6.81 9.80
C VAL A 279 -2.90 6.76 11.32
N VAL A 280 -3.23 7.88 11.95
CA VAL A 280 -3.22 8.03 13.42
C VAL A 280 -4.65 8.03 13.99
N THR A 281 -5.61 8.53 13.21
CA THR A 281 -7.02 8.63 13.58
C THR A 281 -7.90 8.17 12.42
N LEU A 282 -8.94 7.40 12.72
CA LEU A 282 -10.00 7.03 11.78
C LEU A 282 -11.32 7.65 12.24
N GLY A 283 -12.06 8.28 11.33
CA GLY A 283 -13.40 8.76 11.67
C GLY A 283 -14.38 7.62 11.92
N GLY A 284 -15.37 7.90 12.78
CA GLY A 284 -16.48 7.00 13.04
C GLY A 284 -16.29 6.04 14.23
N GLN A 285 -15.63 6.47 15.30
CA GLN A 285 -15.83 5.88 16.63
C GLN A 285 -16.00 7.00 17.66
N ASP A 286 -17.26 7.36 17.88
CA ASP A 286 -17.78 7.83 19.18
C ASP A 286 -18.81 6.79 19.65
#